data_AF-A0A0M6XTD9-F1
#
_entry.id   AF-A0A0M6XTD9-F1
#
_cell.length_a   1.000
_cell.length_b   1.000
_cell.length_c   1.000
_cell.angle_alpha   90.00
_cell.angle_beta   90.00
_cell.angle_gamma   90.00
#
_symmetry.space_group_name_H-M   'P 1'
#
loop_
_entity.id
_entity.type
_entity.pdbx_description
1 polymer ?
#
loop_
_entity_poly.entity_id
_entity_poly.type
_entity_poly.pdbx_seq_one_letter_code
_entity_poly.pdbx_strand_id
1 'polypeptide(L)'
;MSEHETWLKKTLADILGEDRGIPDYMIDRMRKFRPDDLSELRTNERQAVWDAFRRVAHQSRDARGGELGEGEDRPAYVDGDMDWGLRAAKAALEAIPAGERSQKATQLLSECTCPAAVGPNPGIDGGSSARRPVESALDRSDPTTPDDPLPY
;
A
#
# COMPACT_ATOMS: atom_id res chain seq x y z
N MET A 1 -10.58 -22.13 1.84
CA MET A 1 -9.42 -21.23 1.61
C MET A 1 -8.65 -21.74 0.41
N SER A 2 -8.34 -20.85 -0.52
CA SER A 2 -7.46 -21.21 -1.66
C SER A 2 -6.00 -21.37 -1.20
N GLU A 3 -5.20 -22.10 -1.98
CA GLU A 3 -3.74 -22.18 -1.76
C GLU A 3 -3.10 -20.79 -1.75
N HIS A 4 -3.61 -19.89 -2.60
CA HIS A 4 -3.16 -18.51 -2.70
C HIS A 4 -3.45 -17.68 -1.44
N GLU A 5 -4.66 -17.76 -0.88
CA GLU A 5 -5.01 -17.09 0.40
C GLU A 5 -4.17 -17.64 1.56
N THR A 6 -3.90 -18.94 1.55
CA THR A 6 -3.06 -19.60 2.56
C THR A 6 -1.63 -19.08 2.50
N TRP A 7 -1.08 -18.95 1.29
CA TRP A 7 0.22 -18.32 1.06
C TRP A 7 0.24 -16.87 1.53
N LEU A 8 -0.76 -16.05 1.16
CA LEU A 8 -0.85 -14.65 1.58
C LEU A 8 -0.85 -14.48 3.10
N LYS A 9 -1.67 -15.26 3.81
CA LYS A 9 -1.74 -15.22 5.28
C LYS A 9 -0.40 -15.60 5.91
N LYS A 10 0.24 -16.65 5.40
CA LYS A 10 1.55 -17.09 5.90
C LYS A 10 2.62 -16.03 5.67
N THR A 11 2.71 -15.51 4.45
CA THR A 11 3.68 -14.44 4.13
C THR A 11 3.44 -13.19 4.98
N LEU A 12 2.19 -12.79 5.18
CA LEU A 12 1.90 -11.64 6.03
C LEU A 12 2.22 -11.90 7.51
N ALA A 13 1.91 -13.10 8.02
CA ALA A 13 2.30 -13.52 9.36
C ALA A 13 3.82 -13.47 9.55
N ASP A 14 4.58 -13.99 8.58
CA ASP A 14 6.04 -14.01 8.59
C ASP A 14 6.62 -12.58 8.60
N ILE A 15 6.07 -11.67 7.76
CA ILE A 15 6.51 -10.27 7.70
C ILE A 15 6.20 -9.53 9.00
N LEU A 16 5.00 -9.73 9.57
CA LEU A 16 4.56 -9.02 10.77
C LEU A 16 5.06 -9.65 12.08
N GLY A 17 5.60 -10.87 12.03
CA GLY A 17 5.93 -11.67 13.21
C GLY A 17 4.69 -12.02 14.04
N GLU A 18 3.57 -12.36 13.40
CA GLU A 18 2.30 -12.66 14.06
C GLU A 18 1.98 -14.15 14.02
N ASP A 19 2.14 -14.81 15.17
CA ASP A 19 1.92 -16.26 15.30
C ASP A 19 0.45 -16.62 15.58
N ARG A 20 -0.40 -15.64 15.95
CA ARG A 20 -1.82 -15.88 16.28
C ARG A 20 -2.72 -16.07 15.06
N GLY A 21 -2.15 -15.94 13.86
CA GLY A 21 -2.83 -16.07 12.59
C GLY A 21 -3.38 -14.75 12.06
N ILE A 22 -3.51 -14.69 10.73
CA ILE A 22 -3.96 -13.50 10.00
C ILE A 22 -5.43 -13.68 9.58
N PRO A 23 -6.34 -12.79 9.99
CA PRO A 23 -7.73 -12.82 9.55
C PRO A 23 -7.85 -12.49 8.06
N ASP A 24 -8.90 -13.01 7.40
CA ASP A 24 -9.08 -12.89 5.95
C ASP A 24 -9.09 -11.44 5.45
N TYR A 25 -9.72 -10.52 6.20
CA TYR A 25 -9.81 -9.12 5.80
C TYR A 25 -8.43 -8.45 5.65
N MET A 26 -7.41 -8.90 6.39
CA MET A 26 -6.06 -8.31 6.32
C MET A 26 -5.35 -8.64 5.01
N ILE A 27 -5.70 -9.74 4.33
CA ILE A 27 -5.07 -10.13 3.07
C ILE A 27 -5.78 -9.56 1.84
N ASP A 28 -6.95 -8.92 1.99
CA ASP A 28 -7.76 -8.47 0.86
C ASP A 28 -7.01 -7.48 -0.04
N ARG A 29 -6.24 -6.55 0.53
CA ARG A 29 -5.41 -5.60 -0.23
C ARG A 29 -4.21 -6.25 -0.92
N MET A 30 -3.79 -7.42 -0.45
CA MET A 30 -2.64 -8.16 -0.96
C MET A 30 -3.03 -9.26 -1.97
N ARG A 31 -4.33 -9.47 -2.21
CA ARG A 31 -4.84 -10.48 -3.16
C ARG A 31 -4.31 -10.37 -4.59
N LYS A 32 -3.73 -9.23 -4.99
CA LYS A 32 -3.11 -9.11 -6.31
C LYS A 32 -1.71 -9.72 -6.37
N PHE A 33 -1.00 -9.80 -5.24
CA PHE A 33 0.34 -10.36 -5.20
C PHE A 33 0.30 -11.87 -5.29
N ARG A 34 1.28 -12.41 -6.01
CA ARG A 34 1.53 -13.85 -6.19
C ARG A 34 2.87 -14.23 -5.56
N PRO A 35 3.09 -15.52 -5.28
CA PRO A 35 4.41 -16.03 -4.89
C PRO A 35 5.54 -15.56 -5.81
N ASP A 36 5.27 -15.54 -7.12
CA ASP A 36 6.22 -15.15 -8.15
C ASP A 36 6.64 -13.67 -8.05
N ASP A 37 5.74 -12.81 -7.59
CA ASP A 37 6.04 -11.40 -7.40
C ASP A 37 7.12 -11.18 -6.33
N LEU A 38 7.20 -12.04 -5.32
CA LEU A 38 8.24 -11.97 -4.29
C LEU A 38 9.46 -12.83 -4.61
N SER A 39 9.29 -13.95 -5.32
CA SER A 39 10.40 -14.85 -5.65
C SER A 39 11.30 -14.29 -6.76
N GLU A 40 10.72 -13.54 -7.71
CA GLU A 40 11.45 -12.90 -8.82
C GLU A 40 12.10 -11.56 -8.43
N LEU A 41 11.76 -10.99 -7.27
CA LEU A 41 12.52 -9.87 -6.70
C LEU A 41 13.92 -10.32 -6.31
N ARG A 42 14.90 -9.43 -6.49
CA ARG A 42 16.25 -9.66 -5.98
C ARG A 42 16.21 -9.71 -4.45
N THR A 43 17.15 -10.44 -3.85
CA THR A 43 17.21 -10.63 -2.39
C THR A 43 17.21 -9.29 -1.63
N ASN A 44 17.99 -8.32 -2.09
CA ASN A 44 18.06 -6.99 -1.48
C ASN A 44 16.74 -6.20 -1.63
N GLU A 45 16.07 -6.31 -2.77
CA GLU A 45 14.77 -5.66 -3.02
C GLU A 45 13.69 -6.25 -2.12
N ARG A 46 13.62 -7.58 -2.04
CA ARG A 46 12.67 -8.29 -1.19
C ARG A 46 12.88 -7.95 0.28
N GLN A 47 14.12 -7.91 0.75
CA GLN A 47 14.44 -7.50 2.12
C GLN A 47 14.03 -6.06 2.38
N ALA A 48 14.36 -5.12 1.49
CA ALA A 48 13.99 -3.71 1.62
C ALA A 48 12.45 -3.53 1.70
N VAL A 49 11.71 -4.25 0.86
CA VAL A 49 10.24 -4.26 0.87
C VAL A 49 9.70 -4.78 2.19
N TRP A 50 10.17 -5.93 2.65
CA TRP A 50 9.68 -6.56 3.88
C TRP A 50 10.01 -5.73 5.11
N ASP A 51 11.22 -5.22 5.22
CA ASP A 51 11.66 -4.40 6.35
C ASP A 51 10.89 -3.08 6.41
N ALA A 52 10.66 -2.43 5.27
CA ALA A 52 9.87 -1.21 5.19
C ALA A 52 8.41 -1.45 5.54
N PHE A 53 7.79 -2.50 4.97
CA PHE A 53 6.42 -2.88 5.27
C PHE A 53 6.24 -3.13 6.77
N ARG A 54 7.06 -4.03 7.32
CA ARG A 54 7.00 -4.44 8.72
C ARG A 54 7.13 -3.24 9.65
N ARG A 55 8.18 -2.43 9.44
CA ARG A 55 8.46 -1.27 10.29
C ARG A 55 7.28 -0.31 10.33
N VAL A 56 6.72 0.05 9.18
CA VAL A 56 5.67 1.08 9.10
C VAL A 56 4.31 0.53 9.55
N ALA A 57 4.01 -0.74 9.27
CA ALA A 57 2.82 -1.40 9.82
C ALA A 57 2.84 -1.44 11.36
N HIS A 58 4.00 -1.77 11.96
CA HIS A 58 4.17 -1.69 13.41
C HIS A 58 4.03 -0.25 13.93
N GLN A 59 4.69 0.73 13.29
CA GLN A 59 4.59 2.13 13.70
C GLN A 59 3.16 2.65 13.67
N SER A 60 2.39 2.33 12.61
CA SER A 60 0.97 2.68 12.50
C SER A 60 0.15 2.07 13.64
N ARG A 61 0.33 0.77 13.90
CA ARG A 61 -0.36 0.06 14.98
C ARG A 61 -0.01 0.62 16.35
N ASP A 62 1.27 0.83 16.61
CA ASP A 62 1.77 1.27 17.92
C ASP A 62 1.42 2.75 18.17
N ALA A 63 1.33 3.57 17.14
CA ALA A 63 0.82 4.95 17.26
C ALA A 63 -0.64 4.99 17.73
N ARG A 64 -1.47 4.01 17.36
CA ARG A 64 -2.83 3.85 17.90
C ARG A 64 -2.83 3.36 19.35
N GLY A 65 -1.80 2.61 19.72
CA GLY A 65 -1.60 2.10 21.08
C GLY A 65 -1.03 3.13 22.06
N GLY A 66 -0.43 4.22 21.57
CA GLY A 66 0.06 5.31 22.43
C GLY A 66 -1.03 6.05 23.21
N GLU A 67 -2.31 5.86 22.84
CA GLU A 67 -3.48 6.36 23.57
C GLU A 67 -4.02 5.34 24.59
N LEU A 68 -3.58 4.08 24.51
CA LEU A 68 -3.93 3.01 25.46
C LEU A 68 -2.95 3.08 26.63
N GLY A 69 -3.46 3.07 27.86
CA GLY A 69 -2.67 3.33 29.06
C GLY A 69 -1.54 2.31 29.29
N GLU A 70 -0.60 2.61 30.21
CA GLU A 70 0.44 1.66 30.62
C GLU A 70 -0.20 0.33 31.08
N GLY A 71 0.04 -0.75 30.32
CA GLY A 71 -0.41 -2.10 30.65
C GLY A 71 -1.52 -2.68 29.78
N GLU A 72 -2.05 -1.93 28.80
CA GLU A 72 -2.95 -2.51 27.79
C GLU A 72 -2.17 -3.31 26.72
N ASP A 73 -2.75 -4.44 26.31
CA ASP A 73 -2.21 -5.29 25.25
C ASP A 73 -2.01 -4.49 23.96
N ARG A 74 -0.94 -4.82 23.21
CA ARG A 74 -0.66 -4.19 21.91
C ARG A 74 -1.91 -4.27 21.02
N PRO A 75 -2.32 -3.16 20.36
CA PRO A 75 -3.49 -3.17 19.50
C PRO A 75 -3.40 -4.26 18.45
N ALA A 76 -4.53 -4.88 18.09
CA ALA A 76 -4.59 -5.72 16.90
C ALA A 76 -4.32 -4.87 15.64
N TYR A 77 -3.75 -5.48 14.59
CA TYR A 77 -3.62 -4.81 13.30
C TYR A 77 -4.98 -4.53 12.67
N VAL A 78 -5.07 -3.43 11.94
CA VAL A 78 -6.25 -3.05 11.13
C VAL A 78 -5.85 -2.83 9.67
N ASP A 79 -6.83 -2.73 8.76
CA ASP A 79 -6.60 -2.51 7.32
C ASP A 79 -5.69 -1.29 7.04
N GLY A 80 -5.87 -0.21 7.82
CA GLY A 80 -5.04 0.99 7.71
C GLY A 80 -3.55 0.74 7.96
N ASP A 81 -3.18 -0.18 8.87
CA ASP A 81 -1.78 -0.52 9.13
C ASP A 81 -1.15 -1.23 7.92
N MET A 82 -1.94 -2.03 7.21
CA MET A 82 -1.51 -2.72 5.99
C MET A 82 -1.37 -1.74 4.82
N ASP A 83 -2.28 -0.77 4.69
CA ASP A 83 -2.18 0.30 3.69
C ASP A 83 -0.90 1.13 3.90
N TRP A 84 -0.54 1.45 5.15
CA TRP A 84 0.72 2.11 5.48
C TRP A 84 1.95 1.24 5.17
N GLY A 85 1.88 -0.06 5.50
CA GLY A 85 2.92 -1.02 5.13
C GLY A 85 3.15 -1.11 3.62
N LEU A 86 2.07 -1.19 2.82
CA LEU A 86 2.14 -1.26 1.36
C LEU A 86 2.73 0.03 0.74
N ARG A 87 2.37 1.20 1.29
CA ARG A 87 2.99 2.48 0.90
C ARG A 87 4.49 2.48 1.14
N ALA A 88 4.93 2.00 2.31
CA ALA A 88 6.33 1.93 2.66
C ALA A 88 7.10 0.92 1.80
N ALA A 89 6.51 -0.23 1.51
CA ALA A 89 7.05 -1.23 0.58
C ALA A 89 7.27 -0.64 -0.82
N LYS A 90 6.29 0.08 -1.35
CA LYS A 90 6.42 0.79 -2.63
C LYS A 90 7.55 1.81 -2.60
N ALA A 91 7.60 2.66 -1.57
CA ALA A 91 8.66 3.66 -1.41
C ALA A 91 10.06 3.01 -1.32
N ALA A 92 10.17 1.85 -0.68
CA ALA A 92 11.44 1.12 -0.58
C ALA A 92 11.92 0.61 -1.95
N LEU A 93 11.02 0.12 -2.81
CA LEU A 93 11.37 -0.24 -4.20
C LEU A 93 11.72 0.98 -5.05
N GLU A 94 11.01 2.09 -4.85
CA GLU A 94 11.27 3.35 -5.56
C GLU A 94 12.62 3.96 -5.20
N ALA A 95 13.07 3.79 -3.95
CA ALA A 95 14.37 4.27 -3.48
C ALA A 95 15.56 3.53 -4.13
N ILE A 96 15.34 2.34 -4.71
CA ILE A 96 16.37 1.62 -5.45
C ILE A 96 16.51 2.25 -6.84
N PRO A 97 17.72 2.66 -7.27
CA PRO A 97 17.93 3.29 -8.55
C PRO A 97 17.38 2.45 -9.71
N ALA A 98 16.78 3.09 -10.71
CA ALA A 98 16.14 2.39 -11.83
C ALA A 98 17.09 1.44 -12.58
N GLY A 99 18.38 1.78 -12.69
CA GLY A 99 19.40 0.91 -13.31
C GLY A 99 19.81 -0.31 -12.46
N GLU A 100 19.48 -0.31 -11.17
CA GLU A 100 19.78 -1.39 -10.22
C GLU A 100 18.54 -2.23 -9.86
N ARG A 101 17.36 -1.78 -10.30
CA ARG A 101 16.08 -2.44 -10.04
C ARG A 101 15.89 -3.66 -10.96
N SER A 102 15.30 -4.73 -10.46
CA SER A 102 14.90 -5.88 -11.26
C SER A 102 13.74 -5.53 -12.21
N GLN A 103 13.58 -6.34 -13.25
CA GLN A 103 12.42 -6.22 -14.14
C GLN A 103 11.12 -6.42 -13.36
N LYS A 104 11.09 -7.38 -12.43
CA LYS A 104 9.93 -7.61 -11.56
C LYS A 104 9.61 -6.40 -10.69
N ALA A 105 10.60 -5.81 -10.03
CA ALA A 105 10.37 -4.60 -9.23
C ALA A 105 9.86 -3.43 -10.09
N THR A 106 10.34 -3.30 -11.33
CA THR A 106 9.83 -2.28 -12.27
C THR A 106 8.37 -2.56 -12.66
N GLN A 107 8.05 -3.82 -12.98
CA GLN A 107 6.69 -4.26 -13.27
C GLN A 107 5.74 -3.98 -12.10
N LEU A 108 6.12 -4.42 -10.89
CA LEU A 108 5.32 -4.22 -9.69
C LEU A 108 5.06 -2.74 -9.41
N LEU A 109 6.04 -1.87 -9.61
CA LEU A 109 5.85 -0.42 -9.44
C LEU A 109 4.90 0.18 -10.49
N SER A 110 4.93 -0.31 -11.74
CA SER A 110 4.00 0.14 -12.79
C SER A 110 2.57 -0.38 -12.58
N GLU A 111 2.43 -1.57 -12.01
CA GLU A 111 1.12 -2.23 -11.79
C GLU A 111 0.52 -1.91 -10.41
N CYS A 112 1.33 -1.37 -9.47
CA CYS A 112 0.90 -0.98 -8.14
C CYS A 112 -0.16 0.13 -8.25
N THR A 113 -1.42 -0.25 -8.08
CA THR A 113 -2.53 0.67 -7.71
C THR A 113 -2.46 1.06 -6.22
N CYS A 114 -1.30 0.88 -5.60
CA CYS A 114 -1.04 1.13 -4.20
C CYS A 114 -1.22 2.63 -3.92
N PRO A 115 -1.89 3.00 -2.82
CA PRO A 115 -2.12 4.40 -2.49
C PRO A 115 -0.77 5.15 -2.45
N ALA A 116 -0.78 6.43 -2.80
CA ALA A 116 0.45 7.23 -2.89
C ALA A 116 1.29 7.11 -1.61
N ALA A 117 2.62 7.01 -1.76
CA ALA A 117 3.56 6.92 -0.64
C ALA A 117 3.49 8.13 0.31
N VAL A 118 2.95 9.25 -0.19
CA VAL A 118 2.66 10.48 0.53
C VAL A 118 1.21 10.88 0.30
N GLY A 119 0.47 11.19 1.38
CA GLY A 119 -0.93 11.58 1.33
C GLY A 119 -1.69 11.29 2.62
N PRO A 120 -2.90 11.85 2.79
CA PRO A 120 -3.69 11.72 4.01
C PRO A 120 -3.99 10.26 4.39
N ASN A 121 -4.24 10.07 5.68
CA ASN A 121 -4.34 8.78 6.35
C ASN A 121 -5.50 7.95 5.77
N PRO A 122 -5.24 6.79 5.14
CA PRO A 122 -6.30 5.95 4.63
C PRO A 122 -7.01 5.28 5.83
N GLY A 123 -8.23 5.70 6.11
CA GLY A 123 -9.10 5.05 7.10
C GLY A 123 -9.59 5.93 8.24
N ILE A 124 -9.14 7.19 8.36
CA ILE A 124 -9.75 8.15 9.31
C ILE A 124 -10.69 9.13 8.58
N ASP A 125 -10.37 9.52 7.33
CA ASP A 125 -11.17 10.51 6.59
C ASP A 125 -11.90 9.95 5.35
N GLY A 126 -11.90 8.62 5.17
CA GLY A 126 -12.42 7.94 3.97
C GLY A 126 -13.93 7.66 3.99
N GLY A 127 -14.73 8.51 4.63
CA GLY A 127 -16.18 8.44 4.53
C GLY A 127 -16.66 8.64 3.09
N SER A 128 -17.24 7.60 2.48
CA SER A 128 -18.18 7.65 1.35
C SER A 128 -17.93 8.69 0.23
N SER A 129 -16.75 8.71 -0.40
CA SER A 129 -16.59 9.50 -1.65
C SER A 129 -15.55 9.01 -2.67
N ALA A 130 -14.87 7.87 -2.46
CA ALA A 130 -13.93 7.31 -3.44
C ALA A 130 -14.59 6.57 -4.63
N ARG A 131 -15.84 6.91 -4.98
CA ARG A 131 -16.36 6.70 -6.35
C ARG A 131 -16.15 7.98 -7.13
N ARG A 132 -14.93 8.27 -7.55
CA ARG A 132 -14.73 9.10 -8.73
C ARG A 132 -14.63 8.15 -9.94
N PRO A 133 -15.61 8.13 -10.86
CA PRO A 133 -15.40 7.46 -12.12
C PRO A 133 -14.20 8.11 -12.81
N VAL A 134 -13.32 7.27 -13.34
CA VAL A 134 -12.15 7.69 -14.12
C VAL A 134 -12.68 8.32 -15.39
N GLU A 135 -12.85 9.64 -15.43
CA GLU A 135 -13.04 10.36 -16.69
C GLU A 135 -11.71 10.32 -17.45
N SER A 136 -11.80 9.75 -18.64
CA SER A 136 -10.73 9.53 -19.61
C SER A 136 -9.99 10.82 -19.93
N ALA A 137 -8.70 10.90 -19.54
CA ALA A 137 -7.78 11.96 -19.95
C ALA A 137 -7.25 11.76 -21.40
N LEU A 138 -8.17 11.49 -22.33
CA LEU A 138 -7.93 11.51 -23.78
C LEU A 138 -8.92 12.49 -24.42
N ASP A 139 -8.79 13.77 -24.09
CA ASP A 139 -9.13 14.83 -25.03
C ASP A 139 -8.17 16.00 -24.80
N ARG A 140 -7.04 15.94 -25.51
CA ARG A 140 -6.20 17.10 -25.78
C ARG A 140 -6.70 17.63 -27.12
N SER A 141 -7.37 18.76 -27.10
CA SER A 141 -7.36 19.72 -28.20
C SER A 141 -7.25 21.13 -27.64
N ASP A 142 -6.29 21.86 -28.20
CA ASP A 142 -5.71 23.14 -27.81
C ASP A 142 -6.60 24.34 -28.29
N PRO A 143 -6.17 25.61 -28.22
CA PRO A 143 -6.86 26.70 -27.56
C PRO A 143 -7.67 27.59 -28.52
N THR A 144 -8.81 28.13 -28.07
CA THR A 144 -9.44 29.29 -28.72
C THR A 144 -10.36 30.03 -27.76
N THR A 145 -9.95 31.23 -27.34
CA THR A 145 -10.80 32.26 -26.73
C THR A 145 -11.82 32.75 -27.77
N PRO A 146 -13.03 33.16 -27.35
CA PRO A 146 -13.26 34.60 -27.27
C PRO A 146 -14.05 35.06 -26.02
N ASP A 147 -13.72 36.28 -25.61
CA ASP A 147 -14.45 37.25 -24.78
C ASP A 147 -15.96 37.01 -24.57
N ASP A 148 -16.41 37.14 -23.32
CA ASP A 148 -17.74 37.67 -23.00
C ASP A 148 -17.63 38.59 -21.78
N PRO A 149 -18.32 39.76 -21.75
CA PRO A 149 -18.01 40.86 -20.85
C PRO A 149 -18.74 40.76 -19.49
N LEU A 150 -18.13 41.38 -18.47
CA LEU A 150 -18.68 41.50 -17.12
C LEU A 150 -19.97 42.36 -17.11
N PRO A 151 -21.00 42.00 -16.32
CA PRO A 151 -22.19 42.82 -16.16
C PRO A 151 -21.92 44.01 -15.23
N TYR A 152 -22.55 45.15 -15.56
CA TYR A 152 -22.55 46.42 -14.82
C TYR A 152 -23.07 46.30 -13.38
#